data_AF-A0AA89L1K0-F1
#
_entry.id   AF-A0AA89L1K0-F1
#
_cell.length_a   1.000
_cell.length_b   1.000
_cell.length_c   1.000
_cell.angle_alpha   90.00
_cell.angle_beta   90.00
_cell.angle_gamma   90.00
#
_symmetry.space_group_name_H-M   'P 1'
#
loop_
_entity.id
_entity.type
_entity.pdbx_description
1 polymer ?
#
loop_
_entity_poly.entity_id
_entity_poly.type
_entity_poly.pdbx_seq_one_letter_code
_entity_poly.pdbx_strand_id
1 'polypeptide(L)'
;MDRLIFGISELCKMAGVTPRQLRYWEQKGYIKARASEGNKAREYDANAMIKAVLIKHFLDEGYTLNVAVQKIQRYMANMKIIRSIIREHFVGIEEIDGELAVNLGYFDEAKRQILYVIVKDGRSSFKLVDASIGNN
;
A
#
# COMPACT_ATOMS: atom_id res chain seq x y z
N MET A 1 -0.85 12.61 11.72
CA MET A 1 -1.55 11.57 10.93
C MET A 1 -2.56 10.92 11.83
N ASP A 2 -3.84 11.22 11.62
CA ASP A 2 -4.91 10.60 12.39
C ASP A 2 -4.94 9.09 12.15
N ARG A 3 -5.06 8.33 13.22
CA ARG A 3 -5.13 6.87 13.15
C ARG A 3 -6.58 6.52 12.85
N LEU A 4 -6.88 6.06 11.64
CA LEU A 4 -8.20 5.56 11.29
C LEU A 4 -8.52 4.34 12.15
N ILE A 5 -9.60 4.45 12.95
CA ILE A 5 -10.11 3.39 13.82
C ILE A 5 -11.57 3.16 13.47
N PHE A 6 -11.92 1.90 13.28
CA PHE A 6 -13.27 1.45 12.92
C PHE A 6 -13.82 0.55 14.00
N GLY A 7 -15.09 0.75 14.37
CA GLY A 7 -15.83 -0.24 15.14
C GLY A 7 -16.17 -1.47 14.30
N ILE A 8 -16.49 -2.61 14.94
CA ILE A 8 -16.89 -3.84 14.24
C ILE A 8 -18.02 -3.61 13.22
N SER A 9 -19.05 -2.85 13.60
CA SER A 9 -20.22 -2.60 12.75
C SER A 9 -19.87 -1.78 11.52
N GLU A 10 -19.02 -0.77 11.69
CA GLU A 10 -18.55 0.10 10.61
C GLU A 10 -17.65 -0.68 9.64
N LEU A 11 -16.71 -1.46 10.16
CA LEU A 11 -15.86 -2.33 9.35
C LEU A 11 -16.69 -3.31 8.53
N CYS A 12 -17.65 -3.99 9.15
CA CYS A 12 -18.52 -4.94 8.46
C CYS A 12 -19.30 -4.26 7.32
N LYS A 13 -19.88 -3.09 7.59
CA LYS A 13 -20.63 -2.31 6.61
C LYS A 13 -19.75 -1.88 5.44
N MET A 14 -18.58 -1.31 5.71
CA MET A 14 -17.67 -0.81 4.68
C MET A 14 -17.04 -1.92 3.84
N ALA A 15 -16.65 -3.03 4.47
CA ALA A 15 -16.04 -4.15 3.76
C ALA A 15 -17.09 -5.08 3.10
N GLY A 16 -18.38 -4.87 3.34
CA GLY A 16 -19.45 -5.71 2.80
C GLY A 16 -19.45 -7.13 3.38
N VAL A 17 -19.09 -7.29 4.65
CA VAL A 17 -18.94 -8.60 5.31
C VAL A 17 -19.85 -8.70 6.53
N THR A 18 -20.21 -9.93 6.90
CA THR A 18 -20.99 -10.16 8.11
C THR A 18 -20.08 -10.16 9.36
N PRO A 19 -20.60 -9.80 10.54
CA PRO A 19 -19.86 -9.95 11.80
C PRO A 19 -19.40 -11.39 12.07
N ARG A 20 -20.13 -12.39 11.56
CA ARG A 20 -19.75 -13.80 11.67
C ARG A 20 -18.49 -14.11 10.86
N GLN A 21 -18.41 -13.64 9.62
CA GLN A 21 -17.22 -13.78 8.78
C GLN A 21 -16.02 -13.11 9.43
N LEU A 22 -16.17 -11.88 9.90
CA LEU A 22 -15.09 -11.15 10.56
C LEU A 22 -14.56 -11.89 11.80
N ARG A 23 -15.45 -12.36 12.68
CA ARG A 23 -15.06 -13.14 13.86
C ARG A 23 -14.33 -14.44 13.48
N TYR A 24 -14.78 -15.12 12.43
CA TYR A 24 -14.11 -16.32 11.94
C TYR A 24 -12.70 -16.00 11.42
N TRP A 25 -12.53 -14.90 10.69
CA TRP A 25 -11.21 -14.45 10.20
C TRP A 25 -10.28 -14.01 11.33
N GLU A 26 -10.83 -13.43 12.40
CA GLU A 26 -10.08 -13.13 13.62
C GLU A 26 -9.64 -14.38 14.37
N GLN A 27 -10.52 -15.38 14.51
CA GLN A 27 -10.17 -16.66 15.13
C GLN A 27 -9.04 -17.36 14.39
N LYS A 28 -9.01 -17.24 13.06
CA LYS A 28 -7.91 -17.74 12.22
C LYS A 28 -6.66 -16.86 12.22
N GLY A 29 -6.71 -15.69 12.89
CA GLY A 29 -5.59 -14.77 13.03
C GLY A 29 -5.29 -13.90 11.81
N TYR A 30 -6.17 -13.90 10.80
CA TYR A 30 -5.97 -13.18 9.54
C TYR A 30 -6.22 -11.68 9.72
N ILE A 31 -7.22 -11.35 10.52
CA ILE A 31 -7.54 -9.99 10.98
C ILE A 31 -7.35 -9.96 12.48
N LYS A 32 -6.92 -8.82 13.01
CA LYS A 32 -6.74 -8.62 14.45
C LYS A 32 -7.42 -7.33 14.85
N ALA A 33 -8.29 -7.40 15.85
CA ALA A 33 -8.71 -6.22 16.58
C ALA A 33 -7.50 -5.62 17.32
N ARG A 34 -7.54 -4.31 17.57
CA ARG A 34 -6.58 -3.64 18.45
C ARG A 34 -6.77 -4.17 19.87
N ALA A 35 -5.66 -4.26 20.61
CA ALA A 35 -5.73 -4.51 22.04
C ALA A 35 -6.46 -3.33 22.69
N SER A 36 -7.58 -3.63 23.35
CA SER A 36 -8.23 -2.67 24.24
C SER A 36 -7.98 -3.12 25.68
N GLU A 37 -7.65 -2.17 26.53
CA GLU A 37 -7.75 -2.38 27.98
C GLU A 37 -9.24 -2.43 28.36
N GLY A 38 -9.66 -3.50 29.04
CA GLY A 38 -11.01 -3.67 29.56
C GLY A 38 -12.08 -4.10 28.56
N ASN A 39 -13.35 -3.88 28.94
CA ASN A 39 -14.54 -4.41 28.27
C ASN A 39 -15.06 -3.51 27.12
N LYS A 40 -14.17 -2.84 26.39
CA LYS A 40 -14.57 -1.93 25.30
C LYS A 40 -14.90 -2.71 24.02
N ALA A 41 -15.70 -2.07 23.17
CA ALA A 41 -16.03 -2.59 21.85
C ALA A 41 -14.76 -2.84 21.02
N ARG A 42 -14.81 -3.86 20.14
CA ARG A 42 -13.68 -4.19 19.26
C ARG A 42 -13.43 -3.07 18.26
N GLU A 43 -12.18 -2.64 18.22
CA GLU A 43 -11.66 -1.61 17.33
C GLU A 43 -10.68 -2.21 16.32
N TYR A 44 -10.69 -1.68 15.10
CA TYR A 44 -9.87 -2.16 14.00
C TYR A 44 -9.18 -0.97 13.33
N ASP A 45 -7.93 -1.14 12.91
CA ASP A 45 -7.22 -0.10 12.17
C ASP A 45 -7.42 -0.23 10.66
N ALA A 46 -6.84 0.71 9.91
CA ALA A 46 -6.87 0.69 8.45
C ALA A 46 -6.30 -0.61 7.83
N ASN A 47 -5.33 -1.26 8.47
CA ASN A 47 -4.77 -2.52 7.96
C ASN A 47 -5.80 -3.65 8.08
N ALA A 48 -6.48 -3.75 9.22
CA ALA A 48 -7.60 -4.69 9.39
C ALA A 48 -8.73 -4.44 8.38
N MET A 49 -9.09 -3.17 8.12
CA MET A 49 -10.06 -2.80 7.09
C MET A 49 -9.62 -3.25 5.69
N ILE A 50 -8.40 -2.91 5.26
CA ILE A 50 -7.87 -3.29 3.94
C ILE A 50 -7.88 -4.81 3.77
N LYS A 51 -7.46 -5.55 4.80
CA LYS A 51 -7.52 -7.02 4.76
C LYS A 51 -8.94 -7.54 4.62
N ALA A 52 -9.92 -6.97 5.34
CA ALA A 52 -11.32 -7.40 5.22
C ALA A 52 -11.85 -7.20 3.79
N VAL A 53 -11.59 -6.03 3.20
CA VAL A 53 -11.96 -5.70 1.81
C VAL A 53 -11.31 -6.67 0.83
N LEU A 54 -10.01 -6.92 0.95
CA LEU A 54 -9.30 -7.83 0.04
C LEU A 54 -9.73 -9.29 0.20
N ILE A 55 -9.95 -9.75 1.44
CA ILE A 55 -10.48 -11.12 1.68
C ILE A 55 -11.84 -11.24 1.00
N LYS A 56 -12.75 -10.27 1.21
CA LYS A 56 -14.07 -10.28 0.58
C LYS A 56 -13.98 -10.32 -0.94
N HIS A 57 -13.15 -9.47 -1.53
CA HIS A 57 -12.93 -9.44 -2.97
C HIS A 57 -12.53 -10.81 -3.53
N PHE A 58 -11.52 -11.49 -2.95
CA PHE A 58 -11.12 -12.81 -3.43
C PHE A 58 -12.17 -13.91 -3.16
N LEU A 59 -12.92 -13.81 -2.06
CA LEU A 59 -14.04 -14.73 -1.83
C LEU A 59 -15.15 -14.56 -2.89
N ASP A 60 -15.41 -13.33 -3.33
CA ASP A 60 -16.40 -13.03 -4.37
C ASP A 60 -15.98 -13.53 -5.75
N GLU A 61 -14.67 -13.62 -6.00
CA GLU A 61 -14.10 -14.27 -7.18
C GLU A 61 -14.15 -15.81 -7.12
N GLY A 62 -14.68 -16.38 -6.02
CA GLY A 62 -14.84 -17.82 -5.84
C GLY A 62 -13.63 -18.53 -5.21
N TYR A 63 -12.62 -17.78 -4.73
CA TYR A 63 -11.51 -18.40 -4.01
C TYR A 63 -11.92 -18.83 -2.60
N THR A 64 -11.21 -19.83 -2.06
CA THR A 64 -11.33 -20.18 -0.64
C THR A 64 -10.62 -19.14 0.24
N LEU A 65 -11.01 -19.04 1.51
CA LEU A 65 -10.39 -18.13 2.46
C LEU A 65 -8.87 -18.31 2.56
N ASN A 66 -8.39 -19.56 2.57
CA ASN A 66 -6.95 -19.83 2.66
C ASN A 66 -6.20 -19.28 1.45
N VAL A 67 -6.75 -19.47 0.23
CA VAL A 67 -6.15 -18.95 -1.01
C VAL A 67 -6.18 -17.41 -1.03
N ALA A 68 -7.29 -16.80 -0.61
CA ALA A 68 -7.41 -15.35 -0.48
C ALA A 68 -6.32 -14.79 0.44
N VAL A 69 -6.13 -15.39 1.62
CA VAL A 69 -5.11 -14.96 2.59
C VAL A 69 -3.70 -15.11 2.03
N GLN A 70 -3.39 -16.21 1.34
CA GLN A 70 -2.09 -16.40 0.70
C GLN A 70 -1.80 -15.35 -0.37
N LYS A 71 -2.79 -15.03 -1.22
CA LYS A 71 -2.68 -13.96 -2.22
C LYS A 71 -2.43 -12.60 -1.58
N ILE A 72 -3.16 -12.27 -0.51
CA ILE A 72 -2.98 -11.02 0.24
C ILE A 72 -1.59 -10.94 0.88
N GLN A 73 -1.12 -12.02 1.51
CA GLN A 73 0.22 -12.06 2.09
C GLN A 73 1.30 -11.79 1.04
N ARG A 74 1.19 -12.42 -0.14
CA ARG A 74 2.11 -12.16 -1.27
C ARG A 74 2.02 -10.72 -1.76
N TYR A 75 0.82 -10.17 -1.89
CA TYR A 75 0.62 -8.78 -2.29
C TYR A 75 1.26 -7.80 -1.29
N MET A 76 1.03 -8.00 0.01
CA MET A 76 1.62 -7.17 1.06
C MET A 76 3.15 -7.28 1.11
N ALA A 77 3.70 -8.49 0.90
CA ALA A 77 5.15 -8.70 0.83
C ALA A 77 5.76 -7.93 -0.35
N ASN A 78 5.15 -8.02 -1.54
CA ASN A 78 5.58 -7.27 -2.72
C ASN A 78 5.48 -5.76 -2.49
N MET A 79 4.38 -5.29 -1.88
CA MET A 79 4.18 -3.88 -1.57
C MET A 79 5.22 -3.34 -0.57
N LYS A 80 5.69 -4.17 0.37
CA LYS A 80 6.76 -3.79 1.29
C LYS A 80 8.06 -3.50 0.54
N ILE A 81 8.39 -4.31 -0.46
CA ILE A 81 9.57 -4.13 -1.31
C ILE A 81 9.44 -2.84 -2.13
N ILE A 82 8.31 -2.66 -2.82
CA ILE A 82 8.03 -1.44 -3.61
C ILE A 82 8.14 -0.19 -2.73
N ARG A 83 7.54 -0.20 -1.54
CA ARG A 83 7.62 0.93 -0.60
C ARG A 83 9.04 1.19 -0.13
N SER A 84 9.87 0.16 0.01
CA SER A 84 11.28 0.33 0.37
C SER A 84 12.02 1.05 -0.73
N ILE A 85 11.89 0.56 -1.97
CA ILE A 85 12.50 1.16 -3.17
C ILE A 85 12.08 2.61 -3.31
N ILE A 86 10.77 2.90 -3.27
CA ILE A 86 10.27 4.27 -3.41
C ILE A 86 10.78 5.16 -2.28
N ARG A 87 10.85 4.70 -1.04
CA ARG A 87 11.37 5.52 0.07
C ARG A 87 12.87 5.83 -0.09
N GLU A 88 13.64 4.87 -0.57
CA GLU A 88 15.08 4.99 -0.76
C GLU A 88 15.42 5.90 -1.94
N HIS A 89 14.65 5.81 -3.01
CA HIS A 89 14.94 6.49 -4.27
C HIS A 89 14.15 7.79 -4.48
N PHE A 90 13.00 7.99 -3.83
CA PHE A 90 12.24 9.22 -3.99
C PHE A 90 13.00 10.43 -3.44
N VAL A 91 13.49 11.27 -4.34
CA VAL A 91 14.18 12.52 -4.01
C VAL A 91 13.18 13.67 -3.94
N GLY A 92 12.26 13.76 -4.89
CA GLY A 92 11.29 14.86 -4.96
C GLY A 92 10.50 14.90 -6.25
N ILE A 93 9.75 15.99 -6.41
CA ILE A 93 9.04 16.33 -7.65
C ILE A 93 9.73 17.54 -8.28
N GLU A 94 10.04 17.44 -9.56
CA GLU A 94 10.71 18.48 -10.34
C GLU A 94 9.97 18.68 -11.68
N GLU A 95 10.24 19.79 -12.36
CA GLU A 95 9.73 20.04 -13.71
C GLU A 95 10.83 19.68 -14.72
N ILE A 96 10.52 18.79 -15.66
CA ILE A 96 11.44 18.37 -16.74
C ILE A 96 10.71 18.54 -18.07
N ASP A 97 11.27 19.37 -18.96
CA ASP A 97 10.67 19.73 -20.25
C ASP A 97 9.23 20.27 -20.15
N GLY A 98 8.90 20.99 -19.07
CA GLY A 98 7.55 21.52 -18.84
C GLY A 98 6.55 20.52 -18.24
N GLU A 99 6.99 19.31 -17.90
CA GLU A 99 6.16 18.27 -17.30
C GLU A 99 6.60 17.96 -15.87
N LEU A 100 5.65 17.68 -14.98
CA LEU A 100 5.95 17.22 -13.64
C LEU A 100 6.57 15.82 -13.69
N ALA A 101 7.71 15.67 -13.03
CA ALA A 101 8.49 14.46 -12.98
C ALA A 101 8.87 14.10 -11.54
N VAL A 102 8.79 12.81 -11.21
CA VAL A 102 9.31 12.26 -9.96
C VAL A 102 10.80 12.00 -10.12
N ASN A 103 11.65 12.65 -9.32
CA ASN A 103 13.06 12.35 -9.23
C ASN A 103 13.28 11.10 -8.36
N LEU A 104 13.86 10.05 -8.96
CA LEU A 104 14.19 8.78 -8.31
C LEU A 104 15.69 8.61 -7.98
N GLY A 105 16.46 9.69 -8.09
CA GLY A 105 17.89 9.72 -7.81
C GLY A 105 18.74 9.12 -8.93
N TYR A 106 19.99 8.82 -8.61
CA TYR A 106 20.93 8.26 -9.58
C TYR A 106 20.46 6.90 -10.10
N PHE A 107 20.57 6.71 -11.42
CA PHE A 107 20.15 5.48 -12.09
C PHE A 107 21.03 4.28 -11.72
N ASP A 108 22.34 4.50 -11.60
CA ASP A 108 23.32 3.46 -11.31
C ASP A 108 24.41 3.95 -10.35
N GLU A 109 25.29 3.04 -9.92
CA GLU A 109 26.41 3.33 -9.02
C GLU A 109 27.45 4.27 -9.63
N ALA A 110 27.51 4.38 -10.96
CA ALA A 110 28.40 5.32 -11.63
C ALA A 110 27.92 6.77 -11.47
N LYS A 111 26.67 6.98 -11.04
CA LYS A 111 26.08 8.30 -10.74
C LYS A 111 26.19 9.29 -11.90
N ARG A 112 26.17 8.79 -13.13
CA ARG A 112 26.27 9.62 -14.34
C ARG A 112 24.95 10.21 -14.78
N GLN A 113 23.83 9.62 -14.35
CA GLN A 113 22.49 10.00 -14.78
C GLN A 113 21.51 9.90 -13.62
N ILE A 114 20.50 10.76 -13.62
CA ILE A 114 19.37 10.77 -12.69
C ILE A 114 18.15 10.20 -13.43
N LEU A 115 17.43 9.31 -12.75
CA LEU A 115 16.20 8.72 -13.26
C LEU A 115 14.98 9.55 -12.84
N TYR A 116 14.19 9.94 -13.83
CA TYR A 116 12.92 10.63 -13.65
C TYR A 116 11.75 9.76 -14.15
N VAL A 117 10.61 9.87 -13.49
CA VAL A 117 9.32 9.36 -13.97
C VAL A 117 8.40 10.53 -14.27
N ILE A 118 8.14 10.76 -15.56
CA ILE A 118 7.19 11.78 -16.01
C ILE A 118 5.79 11.16 -15.98
N VAL A 119 4.84 11.83 -15.35
CA VAL A 119 3.44 11.39 -15.30
C VAL A 119 2.57 12.37 -16.07
N LYS A 120 2.05 11.93 -17.22
CA LYS A 120 1.21 12.75 -18.10
C LYS A 120 0.00 11.94 -18.56
N ASP A 121 -1.19 12.53 -18.45
CA ASP A 121 -2.46 11.92 -18.89
C ASP A 121 -2.69 10.50 -18.34
N GLY A 122 -2.32 10.27 -17.08
CA GLY A 122 -2.46 8.97 -16.41
C GLY A 122 -1.48 7.89 -16.90
N ARG A 123 -0.49 8.25 -17.73
CA ARG A 123 0.59 7.38 -18.19
C ARG A 123 1.93 7.86 -17.63
N SER A 124 2.81 6.91 -17.35
CA SER A 124 4.15 7.19 -16.87
C SER A 124 5.20 6.79 -17.90
N SER A 125 6.23 7.62 -18.08
CA SER A 125 7.42 7.31 -18.87
C SER A 125 8.70 7.60 -18.09
N PHE A 126 9.74 6.82 -18.33
CA PHE A 126 11.06 7.04 -17.74
C PHE A 126 11.88 8.01 -18.60
N LYS A 127 12.63 8.90 -17.95
CA LYS A 127 13.62 9.76 -18.60
C LYS A 127 14.92 9.72 -17.78
N LEU A 128 16.03 9.49 -18.46
CA LEU A 128 17.37 9.67 -17.88
C LEU A 128 17.86 11.07 -18.24
N VAL A 129 18.31 11.80 -17.23
CA VAL A 129 18.95 13.11 -17.40
C VAL A 129 20.39 12.96 -16.93
N ASP A 130 21.34 13.41 -17.75
CA ASP A 130 22.74 13.38 -17.34
C ASP A 130 22.89 14.17 -16.04
N ALA A 131 23.53 13.53 -15.05
CA ALA A 131 24.00 14.20 -13.85
C ALA A 131 25.19 15.06 -14.28
N SER A 132 24.92 16.13 -15.03
CA SER A 132 25.92 17.16 -15.27
C SER A 132 26.46 17.56 -13.91
N ILE A 133 27.78 17.53 -13.76
CA ILE A 133 28.50 18.14 -12.64
C ILE A 133 28.10 19.63 -12.64
N GLY A 134 26.99 20.00 -11.98
CA GLY A 134 26.77 21.39 -11.57
C GLY A 134 27.83 21.64 -10.50
N ASN A 135 28.98 22.29 -10.75
CA ASN A 135 29.17 23.65 -11.25
C ASN A 135 28.31 24.67 -10.50
N ASN A 136 28.89 25.09 -9.36
CA ASN A 136 28.67 26.30 -8.55
C ASN A 136 27.33 26.45 -7.82
#